data_AF-X5YNF7-F1
#
_entry.id   AF-X5YNF7-F1
#
_cell.length_a   1.000
_cell.length_b   1.000
_cell.length_c   1.000
_cell.angle_alpha   90.00
_cell.angle_beta   90.00
_cell.angle_gamma   90.00
#
_symmetry.space_group_name_H-M   'P 1'
#
loop_
_entity.id
_entity.type
_entity.pdbx_description
1 polymer ?
#
loop_
_entity_poly.entity_id
_entity_poly.type
_entity_poly.pdbx_seq_one_letter_code
_entity_poly.pdbx_strand_id
1 'polypeptide(L)'
;MAAAAKTIAGMFDRRQPYDAAAFKAAADTLRARTGPALIAEFPSGSLGPPSQARLEIDQSRAEFEALANHIGALARALAAKAQSAPAVITDDMRMGTGPAMGGGSLLGKRPSTVEVDPTKVPAEHLLHLILQDCSSCHSKFRRKLQ
;
A
#
# COMPACT_ATOMS: atom_id res chain seq x y z
N MET A 1 1.72 -7.47 8.28
CA MET A 1 1.30 -6.37 7.38
C MET A 1 0.02 -5.68 7.83
N ALA A 2 -1.13 -6.38 7.91
CA ALA A 2 -2.41 -5.74 8.28
C ALA A 2 -2.36 -4.94 9.60
N ALA A 3 -1.74 -5.50 10.65
CA ALA A 3 -1.55 -4.80 11.92
C ALA A 3 -0.73 -3.51 11.75
N ALA A 4 0.38 -3.55 11.01
CA ALA A 4 1.20 -2.38 10.73
C ALA A 4 0.42 -1.30 9.96
N ALA A 5 -0.31 -1.67 8.90
CA ALA A 5 -1.15 -0.73 8.17
C ALA A 5 -2.25 -0.11 9.04
N LYS A 6 -2.90 -0.91 9.90
CA LYS A 6 -3.89 -0.44 10.88
C LYS A 6 -3.27 0.52 11.89
N THR A 7 -2.05 0.27 12.33
CA THR A 7 -1.32 1.18 13.23
C THR A 7 -1.13 2.54 12.56
N ILE A 8 -0.55 2.57 11.36
CA ILE A 8 -0.30 3.84 10.67
C ILE A 8 -1.63 4.59 10.42
N ALA A 9 -2.66 3.88 9.94
CA ALA A 9 -3.99 4.46 9.71
C ALA A 9 -4.60 5.02 11.01
N GLY A 10 -4.50 4.30 12.13
CA GLY A 10 -5.03 4.75 13.41
C GLY A 10 -4.39 6.04 13.90
N MET A 11 -3.09 6.25 13.65
CA MET A 11 -2.39 7.48 14.04
C MET A 11 -2.88 8.68 13.22
N PHE A 12 -2.97 8.52 11.91
CA PHE A 12 -3.48 9.57 11.02
C PHE A 12 -4.96 9.88 11.31
N ASP A 13 -5.80 8.86 11.49
CA ASP A 13 -7.23 9.00 11.79
C ASP A 13 -7.53 9.45 13.23
N ARG A 14 -6.50 9.70 14.06
CA ARG A 14 -6.62 10.04 15.49
C ARG A 14 -7.37 9.00 16.33
N ARG A 15 -7.45 7.75 15.87
CA ARG A 15 -8.01 6.61 16.63
C ARG A 15 -7.02 6.06 17.66
N GLN A 16 -5.75 6.40 17.53
CA GLN A 16 -4.73 6.16 18.55
C GLN A 16 -3.73 7.33 18.61
N PRO A 17 -3.01 7.51 19.73
CA PRO A 17 -1.93 8.49 19.82
C PRO A 17 -0.87 8.26 18.75
N TYR A 18 -0.34 9.36 18.21
CA TYR A 18 0.83 9.29 17.33
C TYR A 18 2.09 9.02 18.15
N ASP A 19 2.89 8.08 17.67
CA ASP A 19 4.22 7.76 18.20
C ASP A 19 5.16 7.53 17.02
N ALA A 20 6.22 8.34 16.93
CA ALA A 20 7.12 8.34 15.77
C ALA A 20 7.89 7.01 15.63
N ALA A 21 8.25 6.37 16.76
CA ALA A 21 8.97 5.11 16.75
C ALA A 21 8.08 3.95 16.26
N ALA A 22 6.83 3.91 16.71
CA ALA A 22 5.83 2.94 16.28
C ALA A 22 5.41 3.18 14.82
N PHE A 23 5.30 4.44 14.38
CA PHE A 23 5.08 4.78 12.97
C PHE A 23 6.20 4.21 12.10
N LYS A 24 7.46 4.45 12.49
CA LYS A 24 8.64 3.92 11.81
C LYS A 24 8.66 2.39 11.77
N ALA A 25 8.46 1.73 12.91
CA ALA A 25 8.45 0.27 13.00
C ALA A 25 7.35 -0.35 12.12
N ALA A 26 6.17 0.27 12.07
CA ALA A 26 5.08 -0.17 11.20
C ALA A 26 5.41 0.03 9.71
N ALA A 27 5.98 1.18 9.33
CA ALA A 27 6.39 1.44 7.95
C ALA A 27 7.50 0.48 7.49
N ASP A 28 8.50 0.21 8.34
CA ASP A 28 9.56 -0.76 8.08
C ASP A 28 9.00 -2.19 7.93
N THR A 29 7.98 -2.55 8.72
CA THR A 29 7.28 -3.84 8.59
C THR A 29 6.58 -3.98 7.24
N LEU A 30 5.93 -2.91 6.75
CA LEU A 30 5.32 -2.93 5.42
C LEU A 30 6.39 -3.06 4.34
N ARG A 31 7.46 -2.26 4.41
CA ARG A 31 8.59 -2.33 3.47
C ARG A 31 9.18 -3.74 3.39
N ALA A 32 9.40 -4.40 4.52
CA ALA A 32 10.06 -5.70 4.58
C ALA A 32 9.20 -6.86 4.04
N ARG A 33 7.87 -6.70 3.99
CA ARG A 33 6.92 -7.79 3.65
C ARG A 33 6.18 -7.56 2.35
N THR A 34 6.56 -6.55 1.57
CA THR A 34 5.93 -6.18 0.28
C THR A 34 6.94 -6.29 -0.87
N GLY A 35 6.51 -6.13 -2.12
CA GLY A 35 7.39 -6.28 -3.28
C GLY A 35 7.89 -7.71 -3.47
N PRO A 36 9.18 -7.91 -3.78
CA PRO A 36 9.75 -9.24 -4.01
C PRO A 36 9.54 -10.22 -2.85
N ALA A 37 9.60 -9.74 -1.61
CA ALA A 37 9.35 -10.57 -0.44
C ALA A 37 7.90 -11.11 -0.40
N LEU A 38 6.93 -10.34 -0.89
CA LEU A 38 5.55 -10.81 -1.02
C LEU A 38 5.42 -11.82 -2.14
N ILE A 39 6.06 -11.58 -3.28
CA ILE A 39 5.98 -12.44 -4.47
C ILE A 39 6.52 -13.84 -4.15
N ALA A 40 7.63 -13.91 -3.41
CA ALA A 40 8.27 -15.16 -3.01
C ALA A 40 7.38 -16.08 -2.16
N GLU A 41 6.37 -15.55 -1.46
CA GLU A 41 5.42 -16.32 -0.65
C GLU A 41 4.36 -17.04 -1.48
N PHE A 42 4.31 -16.80 -2.80
CA PHE A 42 3.34 -17.41 -3.71
C PHE A 42 4.03 -18.10 -4.90
N PRO A 43 4.86 -19.14 -4.67
CA PRO A 43 5.47 -19.89 -5.75
C PRO A 43 4.40 -20.60 -6.59
N SER A 44 4.68 -20.76 -7.88
CA SER A 44 3.75 -21.46 -8.78
C SER A 44 3.51 -22.89 -8.32
N GLY A 45 2.26 -23.34 -8.45
CA GLY A 45 1.85 -24.68 -8.03
C GLY A 45 1.58 -24.85 -6.52
N SER A 46 1.79 -23.83 -5.68
CA SER A 46 1.44 -23.87 -4.24
C SER A 46 0.14 -23.12 -3.89
N LEU A 47 -0.66 -22.78 -4.90
CA LEU A 47 -1.86 -21.96 -4.78
C LEU A 47 -3.11 -22.82 -4.53
N GLY A 48 -4.18 -22.20 -4.01
CA GLY A 48 -5.43 -22.91 -3.67
C GLY A 48 -5.45 -23.46 -2.24
N PRO A 49 -6.47 -24.26 -1.87
CA PRO A 49 -6.64 -24.78 -0.51
C PRO A 49 -5.36 -25.48 0.02
N PRO A 50 -5.00 -25.29 1.30
CA PRO A 50 -5.71 -24.55 2.35
C PRO A 50 -5.53 -23.03 2.28
N SER A 51 -4.67 -22.52 1.38
CA SER A 51 -4.46 -21.08 1.20
C SER A 51 -5.70 -20.39 0.62
N GLN A 52 -5.92 -19.13 0.97
CA GLN A 52 -6.93 -18.29 0.31
C GLN A 52 -6.42 -17.63 -0.98
N ALA A 53 -5.18 -17.91 -1.37
CA ALA A 53 -4.62 -17.52 -2.65
C ALA A 53 -5.37 -18.23 -3.78
N ARG A 54 -5.90 -17.46 -4.73
CA ARG A 54 -6.58 -18.04 -5.89
C ARG A 54 -5.57 -18.44 -6.97
N LEU A 55 -5.93 -19.40 -7.83
CA LEU A 55 -5.09 -19.89 -8.93
C LEU A 55 -4.80 -18.78 -9.97
N GLU A 56 -5.61 -17.73 -10.00
CA GLU A 56 -5.46 -16.54 -10.83
C GLU A 56 -4.11 -15.84 -10.62
N ILE A 57 -3.44 -16.04 -9.48
CA ILE A 57 -2.07 -15.56 -9.27
C ILE A 57 -1.12 -16.18 -10.31
N ASP A 58 -1.25 -17.47 -10.65
CA ASP A 58 -0.44 -18.09 -11.69
C ASP A 58 -0.89 -17.63 -13.10
N GLN A 59 -2.20 -17.58 -13.33
CA GLN A 59 -2.77 -17.19 -14.64
C GLN A 59 -2.48 -15.73 -15.01
N SER A 60 -2.36 -14.85 -14.02
CA SER A 60 -2.09 -13.42 -14.18
C SER A 60 -0.83 -13.00 -13.39
N ARG A 61 0.21 -13.83 -13.43
CA ARG A 61 1.45 -13.65 -12.65
C ARG A 61 2.06 -12.27 -12.78
N ALA A 62 2.22 -11.79 -14.02
CA ALA A 62 2.81 -10.48 -14.28
C ALA A 62 2.02 -9.33 -13.60
N GLU A 63 0.70 -9.42 -13.54
CA GLU A 63 -0.14 -8.40 -12.90
C GLU A 63 -0.06 -8.48 -11.37
N PHE A 64 -0.04 -9.69 -10.82
CA PHE A 64 0.19 -9.90 -9.39
C PHE A 64 1.54 -9.32 -8.96
N GLU A 65 2.61 -9.61 -9.71
CA GLU A 65 3.94 -9.10 -9.43
C GLU A 65 4.02 -7.58 -9.59
N ALA A 66 3.40 -7.02 -10.62
CA ALA A 66 3.34 -5.57 -10.82
C ALA A 66 2.67 -4.87 -9.63
N LEU A 67 1.52 -5.37 -9.16
CA LEU A 67 0.84 -4.83 -7.98
C LEU A 67 1.69 -4.99 -6.71
N ALA A 68 2.27 -6.17 -6.48
CA ALA A 68 3.13 -6.42 -5.32
C ALA A 68 4.34 -5.48 -5.30
N ASN A 69 4.97 -5.27 -6.45
CA ASN A 69 6.11 -4.37 -6.62
C ASN A 69 5.73 -2.90 -6.43
N HIS A 70 4.57 -2.48 -6.94
CA HIS A 70 4.07 -1.12 -6.74
C HIS A 70 3.80 -0.84 -5.25
N ILE A 71 3.13 -1.76 -4.55
CA ILE A 71 2.97 -1.70 -3.09
C ILE A 71 4.34 -1.58 -2.40
N GLY A 72 5.32 -2.38 -2.83
CA GLY A 72 6.68 -2.36 -2.28
C GLY A 72 7.40 -1.02 -2.50
N ALA A 73 7.21 -0.37 -3.66
CA ALA A 73 7.77 0.95 -3.94
C ALA A 73 7.18 2.02 -3.02
N LEU A 74 5.85 2.03 -2.87
CA LEU A 74 5.14 2.94 -1.97
C LEU A 74 5.56 2.72 -0.51
N ALA A 75 5.67 1.46 -0.07
CA ALA A 75 6.09 1.12 1.28
C ALA A 75 7.55 1.53 1.57
N ARG A 76 8.45 1.43 0.58
CA ARG A 76 9.82 1.97 0.68
C ARG A 76 9.82 3.49 0.86
N ALA A 77 9.01 4.21 0.07
CA ALA A 77 8.89 5.66 0.21
C ALA A 77 8.31 6.07 1.57
N LEU A 78 7.31 5.33 2.06
CA LEU A 78 6.71 5.56 3.38
C LEU A 78 7.75 5.33 4.50
N ALA A 79 8.51 4.24 4.43
CA ALA A 79 9.57 3.95 5.39
C ALA A 79 10.68 5.01 5.37
N ALA A 80 11.04 5.53 4.19
CA ALA A 80 12.01 6.62 4.07
C ALA A 80 11.52 7.90 4.78
N LYS A 81 10.25 8.26 4.63
CA LYS A 81 9.65 9.40 5.37
C LYS A 81 9.58 9.14 6.87
N ALA A 82 9.30 7.90 7.26
CA ALA A 82 9.23 7.52 8.67
C ALA A 82 10.59 7.59 9.40
N GLN A 83 11.70 7.51 8.65
CA GLN A 83 13.05 7.61 9.21
C GLN A 83 13.37 8.99 9.79
N SER A 84 12.74 10.04 9.27
CA SER A 84 12.90 11.43 9.71
C SER A 84 11.57 12.01 10.22
N ALA A 85 10.68 11.17 10.74
CA ALA A 85 9.36 11.60 11.16
C ALA A 85 9.44 12.55 12.37
N PRO A 86 8.71 13.68 12.37
CA PRO A 86 8.63 14.58 13.51
C PRO A 86 7.94 13.92 14.71
N ALA A 87 8.08 14.52 15.89
CA ALA A 87 7.45 14.05 17.14
C ALA A 87 5.93 14.22 17.17
N VAL A 88 5.37 15.03 16.27
CA VAL A 88 3.93 15.25 16.08
C VAL A 88 3.59 15.12 14.60
N ILE A 89 2.35 14.73 14.27
CA ILE A 89 1.89 14.74 12.88
C ILE A 89 1.81 16.20 12.41
N THR A 90 2.62 16.55 11.41
CA THR A 90 2.61 17.85 10.76
C THR A 90 1.71 17.86 9.52
N ASP A 91 1.38 19.06 9.02
CA ASP A 91 0.57 19.21 7.81
C ASP A 91 1.24 18.58 6.58
N ASP A 92 2.58 18.59 6.48
CA ASP A 92 3.32 17.94 5.38
C ASP A 92 3.18 16.41 5.36
N MET A 93 2.86 15.80 6.51
CA MET A 93 2.57 14.36 6.57
C MET A 93 1.16 14.04 6.10
N ARG A 94 0.26 15.02 6.14
CA ARG A 94 -1.16 14.86 5.83
C ARG A 94 -1.39 14.85 4.33
N MET A 95 -2.36 14.05 3.91
CA MET A 95 -2.96 14.22 2.60
C MET A 95 -3.73 15.54 2.64
N GLY A 96 -3.26 16.54 1.91
CA GLY A 96 -3.98 17.80 1.78
C GLY A 96 -5.38 17.57 1.19
N THR A 97 -6.34 18.39 1.60
CA THR A 97 -7.70 18.41 1.02
C THR A 97 -7.76 19.08 -0.36
N GLY A 98 -6.60 19.38 -0.96
CA GLY A 98 -6.49 19.93 -2.29
C GLY A 98 -7.20 19.04 -3.31
N PRO A 99 -7.73 19.63 -4.41
CA PRO A 99 -8.46 18.86 -5.41
C PRO A 99 -7.60 17.67 -5.83
N ALA A 100 -8.19 16.48 -5.76
CA ALA A 100 -7.58 15.25 -6.24
C ALA A 100 -6.87 15.56 -7.56
N MET A 101 -5.54 15.49 -7.55
CA MET A 101 -4.73 15.67 -8.74
C MET A 101 -5.22 14.64 -9.76
N GLY A 102 -6.03 15.08 -10.73
CA GLY A 102 -6.59 14.26 -11.79
C GLY A 102 -8.10 13.98 -11.75
N GLY A 103 -8.94 14.91 -11.27
CA GLY A 103 -10.38 14.94 -11.63
C GLY A 103 -10.61 15.33 -13.10
N GLY A 104 -10.08 14.55 -14.03
CA GLY A 104 -10.20 14.77 -15.47
C GLY A 104 -11.28 13.91 -16.11
N SER A 105 -12.39 14.57 -16.47
CA SER A 105 -13.35 14.26 -17.53
C SER A 105 -14.00 12.86 -17.62
N LEU A 106 -15.33 12.90 -17.53
CA LEU A 106 -16.28 11.97 -18.13
C LEU A 106 -15.97 11.82 -19.65
N LEU A 107 -15.18 10.82 -20.06
CA LEU A 107 -15.30 10.14 -21.37
C LEU A 107 -14.19 9.08 -21.51
N GLY A 108 -14.58 7.80 -21.41
CA GLY A 108 -14.08 6.70 -22.26
C GLY A 108 -12.61 6.66 -22.68
N LYS A 109 -11.66 6.80 -21.76
CA LYS A 109 -10.29 6.26 -21.87
C LYS A 109 -9.68 6.26 -20.48
N ARG A 110 -9.15 5.11 -20.05
CA ARG A 110 -8.47 4.95 -18.76
C ARG A 110 -7.49 6.11 -18.61
N PRO A 111 -7.56 6.93 -17.54
CA PRO A 111 -6.49 7.88 -17.30
C PRO A 111 -5.22 7.05 -17.22
N SER A 112 -4.26 7.39 -18.07
CA SER A 112 -2.89 6.91 -17.88
C SER A 112 -2.56 7.23 -16.44
N THR A 113 -2.27 6.20 -15.65
CA THR A 113 -1.83 6.35 -14.27
C THR A 113 -0.68 7.33 -14.30
N VAL A 114 -0.93 8.59 -13.93
CA VAL A 114 0.16 9.54 -13.73
C VAL A 114 0.99 8.89 -12.64
N GLU A 115 2.17 8.38 -13.00
CA GLU A 115 3.09 7.81 -12.03
C GLU A 115 3.44 8.94 -11.07
N VAL A 116 2.83 8.89 -9.89
CA VAL A 116 3.09 9.87 -8.86
C VAL A 116 4.45 9.54 -8.27
N ASP A 117 5.41 10.48 -8.35
CA ASP A 117 6.70 10.33 -7.69
C ASP A 117 6.47 10.10 -6.18
N PRO A 118 6.70 8.87 -5.67
CA PRO A 118 6.37 8.53 -4.28
C PRO A 118 7.14 9.37 -3.26
N THR A 119 8.26 9.98 -3.66
CA THR A 119 9.06 10.85 -2.79
C THR A 119 8.37 12.18 -2.50
N LYS A 120 7.50 12.65 -3.41
CA LYS A 120 6.77 13.92 -3.31
C LYS A 120 5.42 13.80 -2.61
N VAL A 121 4.97 12.57 -2.37
CA VAL A 121 3.66 12.29 -1.75
C VAL A 121 3.74 12.39 -0.22
N PRO A 122 2.74 12.98 0.46
CA PRO A 122 2.65 12.94 1.92
C PRO A 122 2.57 11.51 2.47
N ALA A 123 3.02 11.29 3.71
CA ALA A 123 3.02 9.97 4.33
C ALA A 123 1.62 9.35 4.44
N GLU A 124 0.60 10.14 4.78
CA GLU A 124 -0.79 9.71 4.83
C GLU A 124 -1.29 9.29 3.45
N HIS A 125 -0.91 10.00 2.38
CA HIS A 125 -1.31 9.65 1.02
C HIS A 125 -0.60 8.38 0.51
N LEU A 126 0.67 8.18 0.83
CA LEU A 126 1.35 6.90 0.55
C LEU A 126 0.64 5.71 1.21
N LEU A 127 0.20 5.87 2.48
CA LEU A 127 -0.58 4.82 3.15
C LEU A 127 -1.89 4.54 2.38
N HIS A 128 -2.61 5.56 1.94
CA HIS A 128 -3.85 5.37 1.20
C HIS A 128 -3.63 4.63 -0.13
N LEU A 129 -2.58 4.96 -0.88
CA LEU A 129 -2.23 4.25 -2.11
C LEU A 129 -1.89 2.78 -1.84
N ILE A 130 -1.13 2.50 -0.78
CA ILE A 130 -0.84 1.12 -0.33
C ILE A 130 -2.14 0.36 -0.02
N LEU A 131 -3.07 0.98 0.71
CA LEU A 131 -4.34 0.36 1.08
C LEU A 131 -5.24 0.13 -0.14
N GLN A 132 -5.26 1.06 -1.10
CA GLN A 132 -5.96 0.91 -2.36
C GLN A 132 -5.44 -0.31 -3.13
N ASP A 133 -4.13 -0.45 -3.28
CA ASP A 133 -3.54 -1.59 -3.97
C ASP A 133 -3.70 -2.91 -3.23
N CYS A 134 -3.68 -2.89 -1.88
CA CYS A 134 -4.06 -4.04 -1.08
C CYS A 134 -5.49 -4.49 -1.40
N SER A 135 -6.43 -3.54 -1.53
CA SER A 135 -7.82 -3.83 -1.89
C SER A 135 -7.92 -4.43 -3.30
N SER A 136 -7.28 -3.78 -4.29
CA SER A 136 -7.22 -4.23 -5.69
C SER A 136 -6.64 -5.64 -5.80
N CYS A 137 -5.48 -5.89 -5.18
CA CYS A 137 -4.84 -7.20 -5.16
C CYS A 137 -5.74 -8.26 -4.52
N HIS A 138 -6.31 -7.98 -3.34
CA HIS A 138 -7.20 -8.93 -2.67
C HIS A 138 -8.48 -9.21 -3.46
N SER A 139 -9.04 -8.21 -4.16
CA SER A 139 -10.26 -8.39 -4.96
C SER A 139 -10.07 -9.42 -6.09
N LYS A 140 -8.87 -9.46 -6.68
CA LYS A 140 -8.55 -10.34 -7.80
C LYS A 140 -7.96 -11.67 -7.35
N PHE A 141 -7.04 -11.65 -6.39
CA PHE A 141 -6.15 -12.79 -6.10
C PHE A 141 -6.43 -13.50 -4.78
N ARG A 142 -7.33 -12.99 -3.93
CA ARG A 142 -7.68 -13.63 -2.66
C ARG A 142 -9.15 -14.04 -2.65
N ARG A 143 -9.43 -15.27 -2.21
CA ARG A 143 -10.81 -15.72 -1.97
C ARG A 143 -11.47 -14.84 -0.90
N LYS A 144 -12.75 -14.51 -1.10
CA LYS A 144 -13.57 -13.94 -0.02
C LYS A 144 -13.82 -15.04 1.01
N LEU A 145 -13.68 -14.71 2.28
CA LEU A 145 -14.17 -15.59 3.35
C LEU A 145 -15.70 -15.62 3.21
N GLN A 146 -16.26 -16.83 3.11
CA GLN A 146 -17.70 -17.08 3.22
C GLN A 146 -18.12 -17.04 4.68
#